data_AF-A0A348TN55-F1
#
_entry.id   AF-A0A348TN55-F1
#
_cell.length_a   1.000
_cell.length_b   1.000
_cell.length_c   1.000
_cell.angle_alpha   90.00
_cell.angle_beta   90.00
_cell.angle_gamma   90.00
#
_symmetry.space_group_name_H-M   'P 1'
#
loop_
_entity.id
_entity.type
_entity.pdbx_description
1 polymer ?
#
loop_
_entity_poly.entity_id
_entity_poly.type
_entity_poly.pdbx_seq_one_letter_code
_entity_poly.pdbx_strand_id
1 'polypeptide(L)'
;MDKRAFLKKSILASGAVFTGLSAISSTEAALLPEFDKITDSNGNYILPELGYAYNALEPFIDAKTMQLHHDLHHASYVKGLNTATQKIKDSLASGDFSLTKHWEREIAFHGAGHFLHTIFWTNMSPDKTSISATLQKYIDKSFG
;
A
#
# COMPACT_ATOMS: atom_id res chain seq x y z
N MET A 1 42.59 19.40 -20.79
CA MET A 1 42.31 18.15 -20.06
C MET A 1 41.38 17.29 -20.90
N ASP A 2 41.84 16.11 -21.33
CA ASP A 2 41.09 15.24 -22.23
C ASP A 2 40.09 14.38 -21.43
N LYS A 3 38.78 14.67 -21.60
CA LYS A 3 37.68 14.05 -20.83
C LYS A 3 37.62 12.53 -21.00
N ARG A 4 38.14 12.00 -22.11
CA ARG A 4 38.17 10.56 -22.40
C ARG A 4 39.23 9.81 -21.59
N ALA A 5 40.33 10.46 -21.23
CA ALA A 5 41.37 9.86 -20.40
C ALA A 5 40.93 9.71 -18.93
N PHE A 6 40.10 10.63 -18.44
CA PHE A 6 39.56 10.60 -17.08
C PHE A 6 38.57 9.45 -16.86
N LEU A 7 37.73 9.14 -17.84
CA LEU A 7 36.75 8.05 -17.78
C LEU A 7 37.39 6.65 -17.81
N LYS A 8 38.53 6.48 -18.49
CA LYS A 8 39.23 5.19 -18.54
C LYS A 8 39.98 4.86 -17.25
N LYS A 9 40.44 5.85 -16.48
CA LYS A 9 41.13 5.65 -15.20
C LYS A 9 40.18 5.44 -14.01
N SER A 10 38.92 5.84 -14.12
CA SER A 10 37.94 5.77 -13.02
C SER A 10 37.25 4.41 -12.89
N ILE A 11 37.39 3.50 -13.86
CA ILE A 11 36.73 2.18 -13.84
C ILE A 11 37.57 1.10 -13.11
N LEU A 12 38.83 1.38 -12.76
CA LEU A 12 39.77 0.36 -12.23
C LEU A 12 40.07 0.43 -10.73
N ALA A 13 39.36 1.26 -9.96
CA ALA A 13 39.61 1.41 -8.53
C ALA A 13 38.30 1.45 -7.73
N SER A 14 37.63 0.30 -7.58
CA SER A 14 36.78 -0.06 -6.42
C SER A 14 36.33 -1.51 -6.55
N GLY A 15 37.29 -2.44 -6.51
CA GLY A 15 37.04 -3.81 -6.10
C GLY A 15 37.27 -3.92 -4.61
N ALA A 16 36.20 -3.96 -3.81
CA ALA A 16 36.23 -4.35 -2.41
C ALA A 16 34.89 -4.97 -2.03
N VAL A 17 34.87 -6.31 -2.09
CA VAL A 17 34.12 -7.26 -1.25
C VAL A 17 32.93 -6.70 -0.46
N PHE A 18 31.72 -7.00 -0.92
CA PHE A 18 30.54 -7.15 -0.08
C PHE A 18 30.05 -8.61 -0.22
N THR A 19 30.74 -9.52 0.45
CA THR A 19 30.21 -10.86 0.73
C THR A 19 29.47 -10.76 2.06
N GLY A 20 28.14 -10.70 2.01
CA GLY A 20 27.35 -10.59 3.24
C GLY A 20 25.97 -9.97 3.06
N LEU A 21 25.16 -10.50 2.15
CA LEU A 21 23.70 -10.38 2.26
C LEU A 21 23.04 -11.57 1.57
N SER A 22 23.32 -12.76 2.10
CA SER A 22 22.59 -13.98 1.76
C SER A 22 21.72 -14.33 2.95
N ALA A 23 20.43 -14.53 2.68
CA ALA A 23 19.35 -14.93 3.58
C ALA A 23 18.78 -13.83 4.50
N ILE A 24 18.04 -12.89 3.91
CA ILE A 24 16.71 -12.62 4.47
C ILE A 24 15.86 -13.80 4.00
N SER A 25 15.68 -14.78 4.89
CA SER A 25 14.89 -15.96 4.63
C SER A 25 13.47 -15.52 4.25
N SER A 26 13.04 -15.88 3.04
CA SER A 26 11.70 -15.65 2.51
C SER A 26 10.60 -16.43 3.24
N THR A 27 10.90 -17.03 4.39
CA THR A 27 10.00 -17.89 5.15
C THR A 27 9.14 -17.14 6.17
N GLU A 28 9.45 -15.89 6.52
CA GLU A 28 8.65 -15.10 7.47
C GLU A 28 7.53 -14.29 6.80
N ALA A 29 7.66 -13.99 5.51
CA ALA A 29 6.62 -13.29 4.74
C ALA A 29 5.37 -14.15 4.45
N ALA A 30 5.42 -15.45 4.76
CA ALA A 30 4.42 -16.43 4.35
C ALA A 30 3.35 -16.76 5.42
N LEU A 31 3.29 -16.02 6.54
CA LEU A 31 2.36 -16.33 7.65
C LEU A 31 1.39 -15.22 8.00
N LEU A 32 1.46 -14.07 7.34
CA LEU A 32 0.39 -13.08 7.43
C LEU A 32 -0.60 -13.39 6.31
N PRO A 33 -1.84 -13.79 6.62
CA PRO A 33 -2.91 -13.80 5.61
C PRO A 33 -2.89 -12.50 4.81
N GLU A 34 -3.08 -12.60 3.48
CA GLU A 34 -3.07 -11.49 2.50
C GLU A 34 -4.24 -10.50 2.69
N PHE A 35 -4.56 -10.12 3.92
CA PHE A 35 -5.66 -9.22 4.28
C PHE A 35 -5.40 -7.77 3.87
N ASP A 36 -4.16 -7.41 3.54
CA ASP A 36 -3.75 -6.10 3.04
C ASP A 36 -3.52 -6.06 1.53
N LYS A 37 -3.88 -7.12 0.81
CA LYS A 37 -3.71 -7.20 -0.65
C LYS A 37 -4.66 -6.25 -1.37
N ILE A 38 -4.07 -5.20 -1.95
CA ILE A 38 -4.79 -4.13 -2.65
C ILE A 38 -4.96 -4.37 -4.16
N THR A 39 -4.24 -5.33 -4.75
CA THR A 39 -4.33 -5.62 -6.20
C THR A 39 -4.37 -7.12 -6.51
N ASP A 40 -5.06 -7.48 -7.59
CA ASP A 40 -5.02 -8.84 -8.17
C ASP A 40 -3.73 -9.09 -8.99
N SER A 41 -3.58 -10.30 -9.52
CA SER A 41 -2.43 -10.68 -10.36
C SER A 41 -2.35 -9.93 -11.69
N ASN A 42 -3.43 -9.24 -12.09
CA ASN A 42 -3.52 -8.46 -13.32
C ASN A 42 -3.26 -6.96 -13.06
N GLY A 43 -3.01 -6.58 -11.81
CA GLY A 43 -2.78 -5.19 -11.39
C GLY A 43 -4.06 -4.36 -11.29
N ASN A 44 -5.25 -4.98 -11.23
CA ASN A 44 -6.48 -4.27 -10.89
C ASN A 44 -6.56 -4.12 -9.38
N TYR A 45 -7.06 -2.97 -8.91
CA TYR A 45 -7.33 -2.78 -7.49
C TYR A 45 -8.51 -3.65 -7.06
N ILE A 46 -8.40 -4.27 -5.90
CA ILE A 46 -9.43 -5.16 -5.34
C ILE A 46 -9.87 -4.69 -3.95
N LEU A 47 -11.07 -5.07 -3.56
CA LEU A 47 -11.52 -4.90 -2.18
C LEU A 47 -10.86 -6.02 -1.34
N PRO A 48 -9.96 -5.71 -0.39
CA PRO A 48 -9.37 -6.73 0.47
C PRO A 48 -10.45 -7.34 1.36
N GLU A 49 -10.34 -8.62 1.69
CA GLU A 49 -11.25 -9.22 2.67
C GLU A 49 -10.91 -8.75 4.09
N LEU A 50 -11.92 -8.63 4.95
CA LEU A 50 -11.69 -8.36 6.36
C LEU A 50 -11.03 -9.58 7.02
N GLY A 51 -9.97 -9.35 7.80
CA GLY A 51 -9.31 -10.39 8.59
C GLY A 51 -10.10 -10.91 9.79
N TYR A 52 -11.34 -10.47 9.95
CA TYR A 52 -12.24 -10.81 11.06
C TYR A 52 -13.71 -10.63 10.62
N ALA A 53 -14.64 -11.27 11.33
CA ALA A 53 -16.07 -11.16 11.06
C ALA A 53 -16.59 -9.73 11.30
N TYR A 54 -17.66 -9.32 10.61
CA TYR A 54 -18.23 -7.97 10.75
C TYR A 54 -18.63 -7.59 12.18
N ASN A 55 -19.05 -8.56 13.00
CA ASN A 55 -19.42 -8.33 14.40
C ASN A 55 -18.25 -8.48 15.39
N ALA A 56 -17.03 -8.74 14.91
CA ALA A 56 -15.89 -9.06 15.78
C ALA A 56 -15.43 -7.86 16.63
N LEU A 57 -15.79 -6.64 16.25
CA LEU A 57 -15.42 -5.40 16.97
C LEU A 57 -16.53 -4.89 17.90
N GLU A 58 -17.60 -5.66 18.08
CA GLU A 58 -18.64 -5.32 19.05
C GLU A 58 -18.09 -5.42 20.50
N PRO A 59 -18.56 -4.58 21.43
CA PRO A 59 -19.64 -3.59 21.29
C PRO A 59 -19.16 -2.21 20.80
N PHE A 60 -17.92 -2.08 20.33
CA PHE A 60 -17.32 -0.77 20.01
C PHE A 60 -17.70 -0.27 18.62
N ILE A 61 -17.79 -1.18 17.65
CA ILE A 61 -18.29 -0.91 16.30
C ILE A 61 -19.28 -2.03 15.95
N ASP A 62 -20.51 -1.67 15.61
CA ASP A 62 -21.56 -2.64 15.31
C ASP A 62 -21.37 -3.28 13.93
N ALA A 63 -21.89 -4.50 13.79
CA ALA A 63 -21.75 -5.27 12.56
C ALA A 63 -22.37 -4.59 11.32
N LYS A 64 -23.45 -3.83 11.49
CA LYS A 64 -24.13 -3.17 10.38
C LYS A 64 -23.28 -2.03 9.84
N THR A 65 -22.66 -1.25 10.71
CA THR A 65 -21.68 -0.22 10.34
C THR A 65 -20.51 -0.84 9.61
N MET A 66 -19.91 -1.92 10.13
CA MET A 66 -18.80 -2.61 9.48
C MET A 66 -19.15 -3.08 8.07
N GLN A 67 -20.33 -3.69 7.88
CA GLN A 67 -20.77 -4.17 6.59
C GLN A 67 -20.97 -3.03 5.58
N LEU A 68 -21.65 -1.95 5.97
CA LEU A 68 -21.87 -0.81 5.07
C LEU A 68 -20.56 -0.10 4.73
N HIS A 69 -19.68 0.07 5.71
CA HIS A 69 -18.40 0.76 5.54
C HIS A 69 -17.45 -0.03 4.63
N HIS A 70 -17.41 -1.35 4.77
CA HIS A 70 -16.59 -2.21 3.91
C HIS A 70 -17.22 -2.43 2.52
N ASP A 71 -18.43 -3.00 2.46
CA ASP A 71 -19.00 -3.54 1.22
C ASP A 71 -19.56 -2.46 0.30
N LEU A 72 -19.85 -1.26 0.82
CA LEU A 72 -20.33 -0.13 0.02
C LEU A 72 -19.30 0.98 -0.06
N HIS A 73 -18.87 1.56 1.06
CA HIS A 73 -18.00 2.72 1.03
C HIS A 73 -16.60 2.37 0.50
N HIS A 74 -15.92 1.38 1.10
CA HIS A 74 -14.60 0.94 0.61
C HIS A 74 -14.67 0.39 -0.82
N ALA A 75 -15.67 -0.44 -1.13
CA ALA A 75 -15.90 -0.95 -2.48
C ALA A 75 -16.07 0.16 -3.54
N SER A 76 -16.72 1.28 -3.17
CA SER A 76 -16.87 2.43 -4.08
C SER A 76 -15.53 3.09 -4.42
N TYR A 77 -14.60 3.16 -3.46
CA TYR A 77 -13.25 3.66 -3.70
C TYR A 77 -12.45 2.75 -4.63
N VAL A 78 -12.51 1.44 -4.43
CA VAL A 78 -11.87 0.46 -5.33
C VAL A 78 -12.38 0.61 -6.77
N LYS A 79 -13.71 0.67 -6.95
CA LYS A 79 -14.33 0.83 -8.28
C LYS A 79 -13.91 2.15 -8.95
N GLY A 80 -13.95 3.25 -8.19
CA GLY A 80 -13.57 4.56 -8.69
C GLY A 80 -12.09 4.65 -9.08
N LEU A 81 -11.20 4.06 -8.26
CA LEU A 81 -9.76 4.02 -8.53
C LEU A 81 -9.44 3.23 -9.80
N ASN A 82 -10.04 2.05 -9.99
CA ASN A 82 -9.91 1.28 -11.23
C ASN A 82 -10.39 2.07 -12.45
N THR A 83 -11.54 2.74 -12.33
CA THR A 83 -12.11 3.55 -13.41
C THR A 83 -11.16 4.69 -13.79
N ALA A 84 -10.68 5.45 -12.80
CA ALA A 84 -9.78 6.59 -13.04
C ALA A 84 -8.42 6.14 -13.60
N THR A 85 -7.88 5.02 -13.11
CA THR A 85 -6.64 4.42 -13.63
C THR A 85 -6.80 4.02 -15.10
N GLN A 86 -7.91 3.39 -15.46
CA GLN A 86 -8.17 3.04 -16.85
C GLN A 86 -8.30 4.29 -17.74
N LYS A 87 -8.94 5.35 -17.25
CA LYS A 87 -9.08 6.59 -18.01
C LYS A 87 -7.77 7.32 -18.25
N ILE A 88 -6.83 7.28 -17.29
CA ILE A 88 -5.47 7.77 -17.53
C ILE A 88 -4.75 6.92 -18.58
N LYS A 89 -4.90 5.58 -18.55
CA LYS A 89 -4.35 4.70 -19.60
C LYS A 89 -4.91 5.02 -20.98
N ASP A 90 -6.22 5.25 -21.08
CA ASP A 90 -6.89 5.63 -22.33
C ASP A 90 -6.37 6.97 -22.86
N SER A 91 -6.17 7.98 -22.00
CA SER A 91 -5.55 9.26 -22.35
C SER A 91 -4.13 9.11 -22.89
N LEU A 92 -3.31 8.25 -22.26
CA LEU A 92 -1.96 7.96 -22.73
C LEU A 92 -1.95 7.28 -24.09
N ALA A 93 -2.86 6.33 -24.33
CA ALA A 93 -2.94 5.59 -25.58
C ALA A 93 -3.47 6.44 -26.74
N SER A 94 -4.44 7.32 -26.48
CA SER A 94 -5.06 8.20 -27.48
C SER A 94 -4.29 9.50 -27.73
N GLY A 95 -3.49 9.96 -26.77
CA GLY A 95 -2.88 11.28 -26.78
C GLY A 95 -3.84 12.42 -26.41
N ASP A 96 -5.09 12.11 -26.03
CA ASP A 96 -6.04 13.10 -25.54
C ASP A 96 -5.90 13.28 -24.02
N PHE A 97 -5.31 14.41 -23.62
CA PHE A 97 -5.08 14.78 -22.23
C PHE A 97 -6.08 15.81 -21.70
N SER A 98 -7.17 16.08 -22.42
CA SER A 98 -8.16 17.10 -22.05
C SER A 98 -8.77 16.88 -20.66
N LEU A 99 -8.90 15.62 -20.24
CA LEU A 99 -9.46 15.23 -18.95
C LEU A 99 -8.42 14.73 -17.93
N THR A 100 -7.12 14.78 -18.22
CA THR A 100 -6.08 14.24 -17.33
C THR A 100 -6.18 14.83 -15.92
N LYS A 101 -6.35 16.16 -15.80
CA LYS A 101 -6.49 16.84 -14.50
C LYS A 101 -7.69 16.32 -13.70
N HIS A 102 -8.80 15.98 -14.36
CA HIS A 102 -9.96 15.40 -13.69
C HIS A 102 -9.62 14.01 -13.18
N TRP A 103 -9.10 13.13 -14.04
CA TRP A 103 -8.81 11.75 -13.66
C TRP A 103 -7.68 11.61 -12.64
N GLU A 104 -6.70 12.52 -12.61
CA GLU A 104 -5.71 12.57 -11.53
C GLU A 104 -6.34 12.88 -10.17
N ARG A 105 -7.34 13.77 -10.13
CA ARG A 105 -8.09 14.06 -8.88
C ARG A 105 -8.92 12.85 -8.44
N GLU A 106 -9.54 12.15 -9.39
CA GLU A 106 -10.28 10.93 -9.09
C GLU A 106 -9.35 9.81 -8.59
N ILE A 107 -8.15 9.66 -9.18
CA ILE A 107 -7.11 8.76 -8.64
C ILE A 107 -6.74 9.17 -7.22
N ALA A 108 -6.48 10.45 -6.96
CA ALA A 108 -6.10 10.89 -5.62
C ALA A 108 -7.21 10.61 -4.59
N PHE A 109 -8.46 10.93 -4.91
CA PHE A 109 -9.60 10.73 -4.02
C PHE A 109 -9.89 9.25 -3.76
N HIS A 110 -10.09 8.47 -4.82
CA HIS A 110 -10.41 7.05 -4.70
C HIS A 110 -9.21 6.22 -4.23
N GLY A 111 -8.00 6.60 -4.63
CA GLY A 111 -6.74 6.00 -4.17
C GLY A 111 -6.53 6.20 -2.67
N ALA A 112 -6.63 7.44 -2.19
CA ALA A 112 -6.57 7.72 -0.75
C ALA A 112 -7.68 6.97 0.00
N GLY A 113 -8.90 6.96 -0.54
CA GLY A 113 -10.01 6.19 0.03
C GLY A 113 -9.67 4.70 0.19
N HIS A 114 -9.19 4.06 -0.86
CA HIS A 114 -8.83 2.64 -0.83
C HIS A 114 -7.67 2.32 0.12
N PHE A 115 -6.56 3.06 0.04
CA PHE A 115 -5.38 2.80 0.85
C PHE A 115 -5.62 3.07 2.34
N LEU A 116 -6.30 4.16 2.67
CA LEU A 116 -6.57 4.51 4.07
C LEU A 116 -7.58 3.54 4.71
N HIS A 117 -8.57 3.04 3.96
CA HIS A 117 -9.47 2.02 4.49
C HIS A 117 -8.77 0.68 4.67
N THR A 118 -7.88 0.30 3.76
CA THR A 118 -7.05 -0.91 3.93
C THR A 118 -6.23 -0.83 5.23
N ILE A 119 -5.57 0.30 5.48
CA ILE A 119 -4.84 0.56 6.74
C ILE A 119 -5.78 0.54 7.95
N PHE A 120 -6.97 1.14 7.82
CA PHE A 120 -7.97 1.20 8.88
C PHE A 120 -8.38 -0.21 9.35
N TRP A 121 -8.67 -1.11 8.42
CA TRP A 121 -9.05 -2.49 8.76
C TRP A 121 -7.91 -3.26 9.42
N THR A 122 -6.66 -3.07 8.97
CA THR A 122 -5.48 -3.76 9.53
C THR A 122 -5.03 -3.22 10.88
N ASN A 123 -5.43 -1.99 11.23
CA ASN A 123 -5.10 -1.38 12.52
C ASN A 123 -6.05 -1.79 13.66
N MET A 124 -7.13 -2.50 13.35
CA MET A 124 -8.11 -2.98 14.32
C MET A 124 -8.00 -4.49 14.51
N SER A 125 -8.34 -4.95 15.70
CA SER A 125 -8.30 -6.37 16.07
C SER A 125 -9.41 -6.65 17.10
N PRO A 126 -10.10 -7.80 17.00
CA PRO A 126 -10.98 -8.26 18.08
C PRO A 126 -10.20 -8.66 19.33
N ASP A 127 -8.95 -9.09 19.14
CA ASP A 127 -8.06 -9.50 20.21
C ASP A 127 -7.29 -8.31 20.75
N LYS A 128 -7.21 -8.23 22.08
CA LYS A 128 -6.36 -7.26 22.76
C LYS A 128 -4.89 -7.63 22.54
N THR A 129 -4.13 -6.71 21.97
CA THR A 129 -2.68 -6.85 21.79
C THR A 129 -1.94 -5.84 22.67
N SER A 130 -0.63 -6.09 22.86
CA SER A 130 0.27 -5.12 23.50
C SER A 130 1.10 -4.42 22.43
N ILE A 131 1.37 -3.15 22.65
CA ILE A 131 2.26 -2.37 21.82
C ILE A 131 3.67 -2.97 21.83
N SER A 132 4.34 -3.00 20.67
CA SER A 132 5.72 -3.48 20.62
C SER A 132 6.65 -2.54 21.39
N ALA A 133 7.69 -3.08 22.02
CA ALA A 133 8.68 -2.29 22.75
C ALA A 133 9.33 -1.22 21.85
N THR A 134 9.54 -1.54 20.58
CA THR A 134 10.05 -0.59 19.58
C THR A 134 9.08 0.56 19.35
N LEU A 135 7.79 0.27 19.13
CA LEU A 135 6.79 1.32 18.92
C LEU A 135 6.59 2.18 20.18
N GLN A 136 6.53 1.56 21.36
CA GLN A 136 6.44 2.29 22.64
C GLN A 136 7.61 3.29 22.79
N LYS A 137 8.84 2.84 22.56
CA LYS A 137 10.04 3.70 22.61
C LYS A 137 9.92 4.93 21.70
N TYR A 138 9.38 4.75 20.49
CA TYR A 138 9.21 5.87 19.56
C TYR A 138 8.09 6.81 20.00
N ILE A 139 7.01 6.28 20.58
CA ILE A 139 5.94 7.09 21.16
C ILE A 139 6.49 7.93 22.32
N ASP A 140 7.17 7.31 23.29
CA ASP A 140 7.71 8.03 24.46
C ASP A 140 8.69 9.13 24.02
N LYS A 141 9.54 8.83 23.03
CA LYS A 141 10.49 9.80 22.47
C LYS A 141 9.78 10.99 21.81
N SER A 142 8.66 10.76 21.13
CA SER A 142 7.97 11.76 20.33
C SER A 142 6.91 12.55 21.10
N PHE A 143 6.31 11.96 22.12
CA PHE A 143 5.12 12.49 22.79
C PHE A 143 5.24 12.63 24.32
N GLY A 144 6.31 12.12 24.94
CA GLY A 144 6.58 12.22 26.40
C GLY A 144 6.18 10.97 27.18
#